data_AF-A0A9D2S9N7-F1
#
_entry.id   AF-A0A9D2S9N7-F1
#
_cell.length_a   1.000
_cell.length_b   1.000
_cell.length_c   1.000
_cell.angle_alpha   90.00
_cell.angle_beta   90.00
_cell.angle_gamma   90.00
#
_symmetry.space_group_name_H-M   'P 1'
#
loop_
_entity.id
_entity.type
_entity.pdbx_description
1 polymer ?
#
loop_
_entity_poly.entity_id
_entity_poly.type
_entity_poly.pdbx_seq_one_letter_code
_entity_poly.pdbx_strand_id
1 'polypeptide(L)'
;MELNFFGRQRLDYIKKHRPGYYTEMGMQGKLREHLQTLQTQAEDRWEFLIEQNQESWGITEALKANDPVKWIGLMTNLRETMREQVLNEMIYN
;
A
#
# COMPACT_ATOMS: atom_id res chain seq x y z
N MET A 1 -1.78 -6.85 17.54
CA MET A 1 -1.94 -6.12 16.27
C MET A 1 -0.85 -6.56 15.31
N GLU A 2 -1.22 -7.21 14.21
CA GLU A 2 -0.33 -7.82 13.23
C GLU A 2 0.08 -6.83 12.12
N LEU A 3 1.13 -7.16 11.36
CA LEU A 3 1.54 -6.35 10.20
C LEU A 3 0.63 -6.62 9.00
N ASN A 4 0.16 -5.57 8.31
CA ASN A 4 -0.59 -5.71 7.06
C ASN A 4 0.35 -5.98 5.86
N PHE A 5 -0.16 -5.87 4.64
CA PHE A 5 0.65 -6.00 3.43
C PHE A 5 1.84 -5.02 3.40
N PHE A 6 1.60 -3.71 3.54
CA PHE A 6 2.64 -2.68 3.49
C PHE A 6 3.69 -2.83 4.60
N GLY A 7 3.26 -3.18 5.82
CA GLY A 7 4.16 -3.43 6.94
C GLY A 7 5.10 -4.61 6.66
N ARG A 8 4.59 -5.70 6.05
CA ARG A 8 5.43 -6.84 5.63
C ARG A 8 6.40 -6.45 4.52
N GLN A 9 5.94 -5.70 3.51
CA GLN A 9 6.80 -5.22 2.43
C GLN A 9 7.95 -4.34 2.94
N ARG A 10 7.68 -3.44 3.90
CA ARG A 10 8.74 -2.61 4.50
C ARG A 10 9.72 -3.43 5.33
N LEU A 11 9.24 -4.40 6.10
CA LEU A 11 10.09 -5.31 6.86
C LEU A 11 11.03 -6.09 5.93
N ASP A 12 10.50 -6.66 4.85
CA ASP A 12 11.29 -7.43 3.89
C ASP A 12 12.32 -6.55 3.17
N TYR A 13 11.92 -5.33 2.78
CA TYR A 13 12.84 -4.36 2.18
C TYR A 13 13.97 -3.98 3.14
N ILE A 14 13.67 -3.63 4.39
CA ILE A 14 14.68 -3.25 5.37
C ILE A 14 15.65 -4.41 5.65
N LYS A 15 15.15 -5.64 5.79
CA LYS A 15 16.01 -6.82 5.97
C LYS A 15 16.96 -7.06 4.80
N LYS A 16 16.45 -6.94 3.58
CA LYS A 16 17.21 -7.25 2.36
C LYS A 16 18.17 -6.14 1.96
N HIS A 17 17.76 -4.88 2.10
CA HIS A 17 18.49 -3.73 1.55
C HIS A 17 19.13 -2.84 2.62
N ARG A 18 18.69 -2.92 3.89
CA ARG A 18 19.21 -2.09 5.00
C ARG A 18 19.44 -2.89 6.30
N PRO A 19 20.28 -3.95 6.27
CA PRO A 19 20.48 -4.84 7.43
C PRO A 19 21.05 -4.14 8.68
N GLY A 20 21.86 -3.08 8.51
CA GLY A 20 22.34 -2.26 9.63
C GLY A 20 21.21 -1.55 10.35
N TYR A 21 20.33 -0.89 9.58
CA TYR A 21 19.14 -0.20 10.11
C TYR A 21 18.16 -1.18 10.77
N TYR A 22 17.97 -2.36 10.20
CA TYR A 22 17.18 -3.44 10.80
C TYR A 22 17.70 -3.80 12.21
N THR A 23 19.01 -4.02 12.32
CA THR A 23 19.67 -4.41 13.57
C THR A 23 19.55 -3.30 14.62
N GLU A 24 19.81 -2.06 14.22
CA GLU A 24 19.71 -0.88 15.09
C GLU A 24 18.30 -0.72 15.66
N MET A 25 17.27 -0.73 14.81
CA MET A 25 15.88 -0.62 15.27
C MET A 25 15.44 -1.79 16.16
N GLY A 26 15.97 -2.99 15.89
CA GLY A 26 15.77 -4.16 16.73
C GLY A 26 16.36 -3.97 18.13
N MET A 27 17.60 -3.50 18.22
CA MET A 27 18.27 -3.18 19.49
C MET A 27 17.56 -2.07 20.27
N GLN A 28 17.04 -1.07 19.57
CA GLN A 28 16.28 0.03 20.18
C GLN A 28 14.84 -0.36 20.54
N GLY A 29 14.35 -1.54 20.14
CA GLY A 29 12.95 -1.97 20.35
C GLY A 29 11.91 -1.20 19.52
N LYS A 30 12.34 -0.35 18.58
CA LYS A 30 11.47 0.56 17.81
C LYS A 30 10.95 -0.02 16.50
N LEU A 31 11.52 -1.14 16.05
CA LEU A 31 11.18 -1.74 14.75
C LEU A 31 9.67 -1.94 14.57
N ARG A 32 8.99 -2.46 15.59
CA ARG A 32 7.56 -2.77 15.50
C ARG A 32 6.70 -1.51 15.36
N GLU A 33 6.97 -0.50 16.19
CA GLU A 33 6.26 0.78 16.15
C GLU A 33 6.45 1.45 14.79
N HIS A 34 7.69 1.50 14.28
CA HIS A 34 7.99 2.04 12.95
C HIS A 34 7.16 1.37 11.85
N LEU A 35 7.12 0.04 11.82
CA LEU A 35 6.36 -0.70 10.82
C LEU A 35 4.86 -0.45 10.94
N GLN A 36 4.31 -0.35 12.16
CA GLN A 36 2.89 -0.08 12.38
C GLN A 36 2.50 1.34 11.97
N THR A 37 3.32 2.34 12.29
CA THR A 37 3.06 3.71 11.83
C THR A 37 3.09 3.80 10.31
N LEU A 38 4.14 3.24 9.69
CA LEU A 38 4.32 3.29 8.24
C LEU A 38 3.23 2.50 7.50
N GLN A 39 2.80 1.36 8.03
CA GLN A 39 1.76 0.56 7.37
C GLN A 39 0.40 1.27 7.37
N THR A 40 0.06 1.99 8.44
CA THR A 40 -1.19 2.77 8.51
C THR A 40 -1.14 3.92 7.52
N GLN A 41 -0.03 4.67 7.51
CA GLN A 41 0.14 5.77 6.55
C GLN A 41 0.09 5.30 5.09
N ALA A 42 0.68 4.13 4.79
CA ALA A 42 0.64 3.55 3.46
C ALA A 42 -0.76 3.07 3.05
N GLU A 43 -1.52 2.48 3.97
CA GLU A 43 -2.91 2.09 3.74
C GLU A 43 -3.79 3.32 3.46
N ASP A 44 -3.72 4.34 4.32
CA ASP A 44 -4.48 5.59 4.17
C ASP A 44 -4.15 6.26 2.82
N ARG A 45 -2.86 6.28 2.44
CA ARG A 45 -2.40 6.82 1.16
C ARG A 45 -2.96 6.03 -0.02
N TRP A 46 -2.97 4.71 0.08
CA TRP A 46 -3.47 3.83 -0.97
C TRP A 46 -4.98 3.99 -1.18
N GLU A 47 -5.77 4.01 -0.11
CA GLU A 47 -7.21 4.25 -0.15
C GLU A 47 -7.53 5.61 -0.76
N PHE A 48 -6.84 6.66 -0.31
CA PHE A 48 -6.98 8.00 -0.85
C PHE A 48 -6.68 8.06 -2.36
N LEU A 49 -5.60 7.42 -2.80
CA LEU A 49 -5.22 7.37 -4.22
C LEU A 49 -6.25 6.63 -5.06
N ILE A 50 -6.86 5.55 -4.53
CA ILE A 50 -7.95 4.87 -5.22
C ILE A 50 -9.11 5.84 -5.41
N GLU A 51 -9.61 6.46 -4.35
CA GLU A 51 -10.74 7.39 -4.40
C GLU A 51 -10.52 8.53 -5.39
N GLN A 52 -9.34 9.15 -5.37
CA GLN A 52 -8.99 10.24 -6.29
C GLN A 52 -8.96 9.85 -7.76
N ASN A 53 -8.74 8.57 -8.07
CA ASN A 53 -8.53 8.10 -9.45
C ASN A 53 -9.71 7.29 -10.00
N GLN A 54 -10.77 7.03 -9.22
CA GLN A 54 -11.91 6.25 -9.72
C GLN A 54 -12.57 6.91 -10.94
N GLU A 55 -12.83 8.22 -10.85
CA GLU A 55 -13.47 8.97 -11.93
C GLU A 55 -12.60 9.04 -13.19
N SER A 56 -11.30 9.29 -13.04
CA SER A 56 -10.36 9.36 -14.18
C SER A 56 -10.19 8.02 -14.88
N TRP A 57 -10.41 6.91 -14.18
CA TRP A 57 -10.44 5.55 -14.72
C TRP A 57 -11.81 5.13 -15.26
N GLY A 58 -12.82 6.00 -15.21
CA GLY A 58 -14.19 5.72 -15.66
C GLY A 58 -14.93 4.71 -14.77
N ILE A 59 -14.46 4.50 -13.53
CA ILE A 59 -15.08 3.60 -12.56
C ILE A 59 -16.25 4.35 -11.93
N THR A 60 -17.45 4.07 -12.43
CA THR A 60 -18.69 4.75 -12.03
C THR A 60 -19.77 3.76 -11.62
N GLU A 61 -20.75 4.21 -10.84
CA GLU A 61 -21.92 3.37 -10.50
C GLU A 61 -22.74 3.01 -11.76
N ALA A 62 -22.76 3.87 -12.79
CA ALA A 62 -23.37 3.55 -14.06
C ALA A 62 -22.65 2.39 -14.77
N LEU A 63 -21.31 2.37 -14.75
CA LEU A 63 -20.54 1.24 -15.28
C LEU A 63 -20.84 -0.04 -14.48
N LYS A 64 -20.89 0.05 -13.15
CA LYS A 64 -21.18 -1.08 -12.26
C LYS A 64 -22.54 -1.72 -12.54
N ALA A 65 -23.56 -0.91 -12.83
CA ALA A 65 -24.91 -1.39 -13.15
C ALA A 65 -24.99 -2.04 -14.54
N ASN A 66 -24.27 -1.48 -15.53
CA ASN A 66 -24.35 -1.95 -16.92
C ASN A 66 -23.38 -3.10 -17.23
N ASP A 67 -22.18 -3.10 -16.64
CA ASP A 67 -21.13 -4.10 -16.84
C ASP A 67 -20.33 -4.33 -15.55
N PRO A 68 -20.86 -5.14 -14.61
CA PRO A 68 -20.23 -5.37 -13.32
C PRO A 68 -18.88 -6.11 -13.44
N VAL A 69 -18.70 -6.96 -14.46
CA VAL A 69 -17.42 -7.68 -14.67
C VAL A 69 -16.32 -6.71 -15.06
N LYS A 70 -16.60 -5.81 -16.01
CA LYS A 70 -15.65 -4.76 -16.39
C LYS A 70 -15.38 -3.81 -15.23
N TRP A 71 -16.39 -3.45 -14.45
CA TRP A 71 -16.22 -2.62 -13.26
C TRP A 71 -15.24 -3.25 -12.25
N ILE A 72 -15.42 -4.55 -11.93
CA ILE A 72 -14.50 -5.28 -11.03
C ILE A 72 -13.08 -5.30 -11.60
N GLY A 73 -12.93 -5.56 -12.90
CA GLY A 73 -11.63 -5.56 -13.57
C GLY A 73 -10.90 -4.22 -13.46
N LEU A 74 -11.59 -3.12 -13.77
CA LEU A 74 -11.02 -1.77 -13.66
C LEU A 74 -10.69 -1.40 -12.22
N MET A 75 -11.59 -1.68 -11.27
CA MET A 75 -11.35 -1.44 -9.84
C MET A 75 -10.13 -2.22 -9.34
N THR A 76 -9.96 -3.47 -9.78
CA THR A 76 -8.78 -4.28 -9.44
C THR A 76 -7.52 -3.65 -10.00
N ASN A 77 -7.51 -3.30 -11.29
CA ASN A 77 -6.33 -2.69 -11.92
C ASN A 77 -5.97 -1.34 -11.28
N LEU A 78 -6.96 -0.52 -10.94
CA LEU A 78 -6.73 0.74 -10.23
C LEU A 78 -6.08 0.49 -8.87
N ARG A 79 -6.65 -0.44 -8.09
CA ARG A 79 -6.12 -0.83 -6.77
C ARG A 79 -4.67 -1.30 -6.85
N GLU A 80 -4.33 -2.15 -7.81
CA GLU A 80 -2.96 -2.63 -8.01
C GLU A 80 -2.02 -1.48 -8.41
N THR A 81 -2.44 -0.64 -9.36
CA THR A 81 -1.64 0.51 -9.83
C THR A 81 -1.35 1.50 -8.70
N MET A 82 -2.37 1.87 -7.91
CA MET A 82 -2.18 2.75 -6.76
C MET A 82 -1.31 2.10 -5.68
N ARG A 83 -1.38 0.78 -5.51
CA ARG A 83 -0.53 0.06 -4.55
C ARG A 83 0.93 0.13 -4.97
N GLU A 84 1.24 -0.11 -6.25
CA GLU A 84 2.60 0.02 -6.78
C GLU A 84 3.16 1.43 -6.58
N GLN A 85 2.33 2.45 -6.77
CA GLN A 85 2.73 3.84 -6.49
C GLN A 85 3.12 4.03 -5.02
N VAL A 86 2.30 3.57 -4.07
CA VAL A 86 2.60 3.65 -2.63
C VAL A 86 3.84 2.85 -2.24
N LEU A 87 4.03 1.67 -2.82
CA LEU A 87 5.23 0.86 -2.61
C LEU A 87 6.50 1.63 -2.96
N ASN A 88 6.51 2.29 -4.12
CA ASN A 88 7.65 3.09 -4.56
C ASN A 88 7.82 4.37 -3.73
N GLU A 89 6.73 5.05 -3.37
CA GLU A 89 6.75 6.30 -2.61
C GLU A 89 7.27 6.10 -1.17
N MET A 90 6.80 5.05 -0.48
CA MET A 90 6.93 4.93 0.98
C MET A 90 7.72 3.70 1.43
N ILE A 91 7.75 2.62 0.63
CA ILE A 91 8.29 1.33 1.07
C ILE A 91 9.70 1.09 0.56
N TYR A 92 9.97 1.39 -0.71
CA TYR A 92 11.25 1.08 -1.36
C TYR A 92 12.21 2.26 -1.46
N ASN A 93 11.80 3.43 -0.97
CA ASN A 93 12.65 4.61 -0.80
C ASN A 93 13.50 4.55 0.48
#